data_AF-A0A1J5QVN4-F1
#
_entry.id   AF-A0A1J5QVN4-F1
#
_cell.length_a   1.000
_cell.length_b   1.000
_cell.length_c   1.000
_cell.angle_alpha   90.00
_cell.angle_beta   90.00
_cell.angle_gamma   90.00
#
_symmetry.space_group_name_H-M   'P 1'
#
loop_
_entity.id
_entity.type
_entity.pdbx_description
1 polymer ?
#
loop_
_entity_poly.entity_id
_entity_poly.type
_entity_poly.pdbx_seq_one_letter_code
_entity_poly.pdbx_strand_id
1 'polypeptide(L)'
;MNYRDLADFISTRMRMSHIYQPVMLLTLLENNGIASDEKIAKAILEYDQSQLEYYIKIVHNMVGRVLRRHGVVEKNGLSYQLPDFESISLSERGDLIHRCREKLADYILKRGERIWKHRKLSDGYISGTLRYEVLKRAQFHCELCGIPADERALEVDHIVPRNHGGTDDLHNFQALCYSCNSMKRDRDDTDFRAVKASYHLKADGCLFCDLPKDRIVLENSLAMVIDDQYPVTESHSLIIPKRHVRDYFGLSQPEINACNQLLNELKTGIEHGDDRVSGFNIGMNSGEAAGQTIFHCHIHLIPRRFGDVENPRGGVRHLIPGKGHY
;
A
#
# COMPACT_ATOMS: atom_id res chain seq x y z
N MET A 1 9.01 29.76 -30.79
CA MET A 1 10.06 29.68 -29.75
C MET A 1 11.37 29.42 -30.47
N ASN A 2 12.42 30.21 -30.23
CA ASN A 2 13.71 30.03 -30.91
C ASN A 2 14.61 29.05 -30.13
N TYR A 3 15.79 28.71 -30.68
CA TYR A 3 16.74 27.80 -30.01
C TYR A 3 17.09 28.23 -28.58
N ARG A 4 17.36 29.54 -28.35
CA ARG A 4 17.76 30.05 -27.03
C ARG A 4 16.65 29.86 -26.00
N ASP A 5 15.41 30.14 -26.40
CA ASP A 5 14.25 29.99 -25.52
C ASP A 5 14.00 28.51 -25.14
N LEU A 6 14.16 27.60 -26.11
CA LEU A 6 13.94 26.17 -25.92
C LEU A 6 15.08 25.52 -25.13
N ALA A 7 16.32 25.92 -25.40
CA ALA A 7 17.49 25.47 -24.64
C ALA A 7 17.43 25.95 -23.18
N ASP A 8 17.10 27.22 -22.94
CA ASP A 8 16.87 27.72 -21.58
C ASP A 8 15.73 26.95 -20.90
N PHE A 9 14.61 26.72 -21.60
CA PHE A 9 13.53 25.92 -21.02
C PHE A 9 14.01 24.53 -20.59
N ILE A 10 14.73 23.80 -21.45
CA ILE A 10 15.20 22.44 -21.16
C ILE A 10 16.23 22.44 -20.02
N SER A 11 17.17 23.39 -20.02
CA SER A 11 18.31 23.36 -19.10
C SER A 11 18.04 24.01 -17.73
N THR A 12 17.15 25.00 -17.65
CA THR A 12 16.98 25.81 -16.43
C THR A 12 15.55 25.82 -15.89
N ARG A 13 14.53 25.82 -16.77
CA ARG A 13 13.12 25.97 -16.35
C ARG A 13 12.34 24.66 -16.27
N MET A 14 12.78 23.60 -16.96
CA MET A 14 12.12 22.30 -16.97
C MET A 14 12.28 21.64 -15.60
N ARG A 15 11.16 21.47 -14.89
CA ARG A 15 11.13 20.77 -13.60
C ARG A 15 10.95 19.28 -13.86
N MET A 16 11.99 18.51 -13.55
CA MET A 16 12.00 17.05 -13.68
C MET A 16 11.18 16.37 -12.58
N SER A 17 9.86 16.50 -12.68
CA SER A 17 8.90 15.74 -11.86
C SER A 17 8.50 14.41 -12.51
N HIS A 18 8.52 14.36 -13.85
CA HIS A 18 8.21 13.20 -14.67
C HIS A 18 9.05 13.26 -15.96
N ILE A 19 9.22 12.11 -16.61
CA ILE A 19 9.93 11.97 -17.90
C ILE A 19 9.15 12.52 -19.11
N TYR A 20 7.88 12.88 -18.95
CA TYR A 20 6.98 13.17 -20.09
C TYR A 20 7.38 14.42 -20.88
N GLN A 21 7.78 15.49 -20.20
CA GLN A 21 8.18 16.75 -20.83
C GLN A 21 9.42 16.58 -21.75
N PRO A 22 10.54 15.99 -21.28
CA PRO A 22 11.69 15.77 -22.15
C PRO A 22 11.39 14.77 -23.28
N VAL A 23 10.61 13.70 -23.03
CA VAL A 23 10.25 12.73 -24.07
C VAL A 23 9.36 13.36 -25.16
N MET A 24 8.39 14.20 -24.79
CA MET A 24 7.57 14.92 -25.76
C MET A 24 8.41 15.87 -26.62
N LEU A 25 9.30 16.65 -26.00
CA LEU A 25 10.19 17.55 -26.74
C LEU A 25 11.16 16.78 -27.64
N LEU A 26 11.74 15.69 -27.16
CA LEU A 26 12.59 14.80 -27.96
C LEU A 26 11.81 14.26 -29.17
N THR A 27 10.61 13.73 -28.96
CA THR A 27 9.75 13.20 -30.03
C THR A 27 9.44 14.26 -31.08
N LEU A 28 9.15 15.49 -30.66
CA LEU A 28 8.90 16.60 -31.59
C LEU A 28 10.18 16.98 -32.36
N LEU A 29 11.32 17.10 -31.68
CA LEU A 29 12.60 17.45 -32.30
C LEU A 29 13.06 16.41 -33.33
N GLU A 30 12.90 15.12 -33.04
CA GLU A 30 13.23 14.01 -33.96
C GLU A 30 12.28 13.90 -35.15
N ASN A 31 11.09 14.52 -35.08
CA ASN A 31 10.08 14.47 -36.13
C ASN A 31 9.83 15.84 -36.76
N ASN A 32 10.89 16.62 -36.95
CA ASN A 32 10.85 17.93 -37.63
C ASN A 32 9.83 18.91 -36.99
N GLY A 33 9.67 18.84 -35.68
CA GLY A 33 8.75 19.67 -34.90
C GLY A 33 7.30 19.19 -34.84
N ILE A 34 6.95 18.05 -35.46
CA ILE A 34 5.56 17.58 -35.58
C ILE A 34 5.46 16.09 -35.23
N ALA A 35 4.57 15.73 -34.30
CA ALA A 35 4.21 14.35 -34.00
C ALA A 35 2.73 14.27 -33.58
N SER A 36 2.07 13.14 -33.88
CA SER A 36 0.74 12.87 -33.35
C SER A 36 0.79 12.59 -31.85
N ASP A 37 -0.32 12.83 -31.17
CA ASP A 37 -0.58 12.40 -29.79
C ASP A 37 -0.29 10.91 -29.59
N GLU A 38 -0.72 10.05 -30.52
CA GLU A 38 -0.46 8.60 -30.49
C GLU A 38 1.04 8.29 -30.53
N LYS A 39 1.82 9.03 -31.34
CA LYS A 39 3.26 8.83 -31.47
C LYS A 39 4.00 9.26 -30.21
N ILE A 40 3.62 10.41 -29.63
CA ILE A 40 4.19 10.91 -28.38
C ILE A 40 3.86 9.97 -27.23
N ALA A 41 2.62 9.46 -27.16
CA ALA A 41 2.23 8.49 -26.14
C ALA A 41 3.04 7.19 -26.22
N LYS A 42 3.27 6.66 -27.43
CA LYS A 42 4.14 5.48 -27.63
C LYS A 42 5.57 5.72 -27.15
N ALA A 43 6.14 6.88 -27.48
CA ALA A 43 7.48 7.25 -27.01
C ALA A 43 7.55 7.35 -25.48
N ILE A 44 6.52 7.91 -24.82
CA ILE A 44 6.46 7.96 -23.35
C ILE A 44 6.44 6.55 -22.73
N LEU A 45 5.69 5.62 -23.33
CA LEU A 45 5.58 4.23 -22.83
C LEU A 45 6.93 3.49 -22.85
N GLU A 46 7.85 3.83 -23.75
CA GLU A 46 9.19 3.20 -23.81
C GLU A 46 10.03 3.49 -22.55
N TYR A 47 9.75 4.60 -21.87
CA TYR A 47 10.45 5.02 -20.66
C TYR A 47 9.67 4.71 -19.37
N ASP A 48 8.48 4.11 -19.46
CA ASP A 48 7.75 3.63 -18.28
C ASP A 48 8.34 2.30 -17.79
N GLN A 49 9.27 2.41 -16.82
CA GLN A 49 9.95 1.28 -16.22
C GLN A 49 8.97 0.25 -15.63
N SER A 50 7.83 0.69 -15.09
CA SER A 50 6.84 -0.21 -14.48
C SER A 50 6.11 -1.07 -15.51
N GLN A 51 5.76 -0.47 -16.65
CA GLN A 51 5.17 -1.19 -17.78
C GLN A 51 6.18 -2.15 -18.41
N LEU A 52 7.42 -1.70 -18.58
CA LEU A 52 8.49 -2.55 -19.10
C LEU A 52 8.72 -3.77 -18.20
N GLU A 53 8.82 -3.59 -16.88
CA GLU A 53 8.96 -4.68 -15.91
C GLU A 53 7.78 -5.66 -15.94
N TYR A 54 6.55 -5.15 -16.09
CA TYR A 54 5.35 -5.98 -16.27
C TYR A 54 5.45 -6.84 -17.53
N TYR A 55 5.75 -6.24 -18.69
CA TYR A 55 5.87 -6.99 -19.94
C TYR A 55 7.07 -7.95 -19.94
N ILE A 56 8.18 -7.62 -19.28
CA ILE A 56 9.30 -8.55 -19.05
C ILE A 56 8.80 -9.78 -18.30
N LYS A 57 7.98 -9.61 -17.24
CA LYS A 57 7.38 -10.74 -16.52
C LYS A 57 6.45 -11.56 -17.41
N ILE A 58 5.64 -10.94 -18.27
CA ILE A 58 4.76 -11.64 -19.23
C ILE A 58 5.60 -12.45 -20.24
N VAL A 59 6.64 -11.84 -20.80
CA VAL A 59 7.58 -12.51 -21.71
C VAL A 59 8.24 -13.70 -21.00
N HIS A 60 8.68 -13.54 -19.76
CA HIS A 60 9.35 -14.63 -19.02
C HIS A 60 8.39 -15.75 -18.61
N ASN A 61 7.23 -15.41 -18.06
CA ASN A 61 6.35 -16.35 -17.37
C ASN A 61 5.29 -16.97 -18.27
N MET A 62 4.90 -16.27 -19.34
CA MET A 62 3.84 -16.72 -20.24
C MET A 62 4.41 -17.05 -21.61
N VAL A 63 4.73 -16.02 -22.40
CA VAL A 63 5.01 -16.20 -23.83
C VAL A 63 6.30 -17.00 -24.03
N GLY A 64 7.39 -16.56 -23.43
CA GLY A 64 8.69 -17.22 -23.50
C GLY A 64 8.73 -18.54 -22.72
N ARG A 65 7.83 -18.80 -21.77
CA ARG A 65 7.69 -20.14 -21.15
C ARG A 65 7.02 -21.11 -22.12
N VAL A 66 5.91 -20.69 -22.74
CA VAL A 66 5.14 -21.51 -23.68
C VAL A 66 5.97 -21.84 -24.91
N LEU A 67 6.58 -20.83 -25.56
CA LEU A 67 7.37 -21.06 -26.77
C LEU A 67 8.61 -21.93 -26.51
N ARG A 68 9.27 -21.80 -25.34
CA ARG A 68 10.35 -22.70 -24.94
C ARG A 68 9.88 -24.13 -24.70
N ARG A 69 8.72 -24.32 -24.05
CA ARG A 69 8.13 -25.66 -23.83
C ARG A 69 7.88 -26.38 -25.15
N HIS A 70 7.53 -25.64 -26.20
CA HIS A 70 7.31 -26.18 -27.54
C HIS A 70 8.58 -26.23 -28.41
N GLY A 71 9.76 -25.90 -27.87
CA GLY A 71 11.01 -25.89 -28.63
C GLY A 71 11.08 -24.83 -29.74
N VAL A 72 10.17 -23.84 -29.74
CA VAL A 72 10.09 -22.82 -30.79
C VAL A 72 11.18 -21.76 -30.58
N VAL A 73 11.53 -21.44 -29.34
CA VAL A 73 12.57 -20.46 -29.01
C VAL A 73 13.50 -21.02 -27.94
N GLU A 74 14.75 -20.57 -27.97
CA GLU A 74 15.75 -20.75 -26.91
C GLU A 74 15.96 -19.44 -26.16
N LYS A 75 16.47 -19.52 -24.92
CA LYS A 75 16.75 -18.34 -24.09
C LYS A 75 18.23 -18.29 -23.71
N ASN A 76 18.91 -17.22 -24.12
CA ASN A 76 20.31 -16.94 -23.83
C ASN A 76 20.42 -15.64 -23.03
N GLY A 77 20.62 -15.74 -21.72
CA GLY A 77 20.62 -14.58 -20.82
C GLY A 77 19.28 -13.84 -20.83
N LEU A 78 19.30 -12.56 -21.24
CA LEU A 78 18.12 -11.71 -21.37
C LEU A 78 17.45 -11.77 -22.75
N SER A 79 17.98 -12.55 -23.69
CA SER A 79 17.54 -12.61 -25.07
C SER A 79 16.86 -13.95 -25.41
N TYR A 80 15.97 -13.91 -26.40
CA TYR A 80 15.34 -15.10 -26.98
C TYR A 80 15.76 -15.23 -28.45
N GLN A 81 15.96 -16.46 -28.92
CA GLN A 81 16.33 -16.74 -30.30
C GLN A 81 15.49 -17.89 -30.87
N LEU A 82 15.25 -17.87 -32.17
CA LEU A 82 14.74 -19.05 -32.90
C LEU A 82 15.93 -19.97 -33.18
N PRO A 83 15.88 -21.26 -32.80
CA PRO A 83 16.93 -22.20 -33.16
C PRO A 83 17.02 -22.32 -34.69
N ASP A 84 18.24 -22.45 -35.20
CA ASP A 84 18.55 -22.62 -36.62
C ASP A 84 17.95 -21.57 -37.57
N PHE A 85 17.74 -20.33 -37.09
CA PHE A 85 17.12 -19.25 -37.89
C PHE A 85 17.83 -18.96 -39.22
N GLU A 86 19.15 -19.21 -39.28
CA GLU A 86 19.96 -19.06 -40.50
C GLU A 86 19.54 -20.00 -41.63
N SER A 87 18.95 -21.15 -41.30
CA SER A 87 18.44 -22.12 -42.28
C SER A 87 17.15 -21.67 -42.97
N ILE A 88 16.47 -20.65 -42.44
CA ILE A 88 15.22 -20.11 -42.99
C ILE A 88 15.55 -19.05 -44.04
N SER A 89 15.21 -19.31 -45.30
CA SER A 89 15.44 -18.38 -46.41
C SER A 89 14.60 -17.10 -46.29
N LEU A 90 14.96 -16.06 -47.03
CA LEU A 90 14.21 -14.79 -47.03
C LEU A 90 12.74 -14.96 -47.46
N SER A 91 12.48 -15.87 -48.40
CA SER A 91 11.13 -16.18 -48.86
C SER A 91 10.30 -16.87 -47.79
N GLU A 92 10.90 -17.84 -47.08
CA GLU A 92 10.24 -18.55 -45.98
C GLU A 92 10.01 -17.63 -44.77
N ARG A 93 10.94 -16.73 -44.47
CA ARG A 93 10.73 -15.67 -43.46
C ARG A 93 9.55 -14.79 -43.83
N GLY A 94 9.44 -14.41 -45.11
CA GLY A 94 8.30 -13.64 -45.63
C GLY A 94 6.97 -14.35 -45.39
N ASP A 95 6.89 -15.65 -45.71
CA ASP A 95 5.71 -16.47 -45.48
C ASP A 95 5.37 -16.61 -43.98
N LEU A 96 6.37 -16.86 -43.13
CA LEU A 96 6.19 -16.96 -41.68
C LEU A 96 5.69 -15.64 -41.06
N ILE A 97 6.25 -14.51 -41.47
CA ILE A 97 5.79 -13.17 -41.03
C ILE A 97 4.35 -12.95 -41.49
N HIS A 98 4.02 -13.32 -42.73
CA HIS A 98 2.66 -13.21 -43.24
C HIS A 98 1.68 -14.04 -42.40
N ARG A 99 2.00 -15.30 -42.12
CA ARG A 99 1.19 -16.18 -41.25
C ARG A 99 1.02 -15.63 -39.83
N CYS A 100 2.07 -15.05 -39.25
CA CYS A 100 1.97 -14.37 -37.95
C CYS A 100 1.04 -13.17 -38.01
N ARG A 101 1.14 -12.34 -39.06
CA ARG A 101 0.24 -11.20 -39.29
C ARG A 101 -1.20 -11.65 -39.52
N GLU A 102 -1.43 -12.70 -40.28
CA GLU A 102 -2.76 -13.29 -40.48
C GLU A 102 -3.33 -13.83 -39.16
N LYS A 103 -2.54 -14.53 -38.34
CA LYS A 103 -3.00 -14.98 -37.01
C LYS A 103 -3.34 -13.82 -36.09
N LEU A 104 -2.56 -12.74 -36.13
CA LEU A 104 -2.86 -11.51 -35.40
C LEU A 104 -4.13 -10.85 -35.94
N ALA A 105 -4.27 -10.73 -37.26
CA ALA A 105 -5.43 -10.16 -37.91
C ALA A 105 -6.70 -10.99 -37.63
N ASP A 106 -6.64 -12.31 -37.73
CA ASP A 106 -7.73 -13.24 -37.39
C ASP A 106 -8.12 -13.15 -35.92
N TYR A 107 -7.14 -13.10 -35.02
CA TYR A 107 -7.39 -12.85 -33.60
C TYR A 107 -8.07 -11.49 -33.42
N ILE A 108 -7.65 -10.50 -34.23
CA ILE A 108 -8.22 -9.15 -34.23
C ILE A 108 -9.67 -9.12 -34.73
N LEU A 109 -9.95 -9.89 -35.77
CA LEU A 109 -11.22 -9.90 -36.49
C LEU A 109 -12.26 -10.77 -35.78
N LYS A 110 -11.88 -11.95 -35.25
CA LYS A 110 -12.76 -12.85 -34.49
C LYS A 110 -13.31 -12.26 -33.20
N ARG A 111 -12.57 -11.35 -32.57
CA ARG A 111 -13.02 -10.63 -31.37
C ARG A 111 -13.53 -9.21 -31.67
N GLY A 112 -13.41 -8.70 -32.91
CA GLY A 112 -13.87 -7.37 -33.32
C GLY A 112 -13.37 -6.23 -32.40
N GLU A 113 -14.14 -5.14 -32.29
CA GLU A 113 -13.90 -4.09 -31.28
C GLU A 113 -13.89 -4.61 -29.83
N ARG A 114 -14.29 -5.87 -29.56
CA ARG A 114 -14.26 -6.46 -28.21
C ARG A 114 -12.85 -6.84 -27.73
N ILE A 115 -11.83 -6.76 -28.57
CA ILE A 115 -10.42 -6.81 -28.14
C ILE A 115 -10.09 -5.58 -27.32
N TRP A 116 -10.68 -4.46 -27.75
CA TRP A 116 -10.63 -3.20 -27.05
C TRP A 116 -11.82 -3.01 -26.10
N LYS A 117 -12.86 -3.87 -26.06
CA LYS A 117 -13.86 -3.85 -24.96
C LYS A 117 -13.36 -4.56 -23.71
N HIS A 118 -12.62 -5.65 -23.84
CA HIS A 118 -11.90 -6.16 -22.67
C HIS A 118 -10.78 -5.21 -22.25
N ARG A 119 -10.09 -4.48 -23.17
CA ARG A 119 -9.19 -3.38 -22.76
C ARG A 119 -9.91 -2.10 -22.31
N LYS A 120 -11.11 -1.76 -22.80
CA LYS A 120 -11.92 -0.65 -22.24
C LYS A 120 -12.49 -0.98 -20.86
N LEU A 121 -12.57 -2.27 -20.50
CA LEU A 121 -13.00 -2.71 -19.17
C LEU A 121 -11.83 -3.18 -18.27
N SER A 122 -10.60 -3.29 -18.79
CA SER A 122 -9.40 -3.63 -18.02
C SER A 122 -8.21 -2.68 -18.20
N ASP A 123 -8.42 -1.54 -18.85
CA ASP A 123 -7.40 -0.51 -19.02
C ASP A 123 -8.07 0.86 -18.95
N GLY A 124 -8.32 1.32 -17.74
CA GLY A 124 -8.26 2.75 -17.54
C GLY A 124 -6.96 2.92 -16.80
N TYR A 125 -5.92 3.27 -17.54
CA TYR A 125 -4.76 3.92 -16.96
C TYR A 125 -5.32 5.03 -16.07
N ILE A 126 -5.36 4.78 -14.76
CA ILE A 126 -5.63 5.80 -13.77
C ILE A 126 -4.53 6.81 -14.02
N SER A 127 -4.89 8.00 -14.52
CA SER A 127 -3.88 8.97 -14.93
C SER A 127 -2.87 9.15 -13.80
N GLY A 128 -1.58 9.32 -14.10
CA GLY A 128 -0.57 9.50 -13.06
C GLY A 128 -0.98 10.59 -12.06
N THR A 129 -1.67 11.63 -12.54
CA THR A 129 -2.33 12.66 -11.72
C THR A 129 -3.41 12.10 -10.80
N LEU A 130 -4.37 11.33 -11.31
CA LEU A 130 -5.44 10.74 -10.50
C LEU A 130 -4.89 9.73 -9.50
N ARG A 131 -3.90 8.93 -9.90
CA ARG A 131 -3.18 7.99 -9.03
C ARG A 131 -2.47 8.74 -7.90
N TYR A 132 -1.78 9.83 -8.23
CA TYR A 132 -1.13 10.69 -7.25
C TYR A 132 -2.15 11.33 -6.29
N GLU A 133 -3.27 11.84 -6.78
CA GLU A 133 -4.32 12.42 -5.92
C GLU A 133 -4.93 11.38 -4.97
N VAL A 134 -5.15 10.14 -5.42
CA VAL A 134 -5.61 9.04 -4.55
C VAL A 134 -4.56 8.70 -3.49
N LEU A 135 -3.29 8.55 -3.87
CA LEU A 135 -2.22 8.26 -2.93
C LEU A 135 -1.98 9.41 -1.95
N LYS A 136 -2.03 10.66 -2.41
CA LYS A 136 -1.91 11.86 -1.60
C LYS A 136 -3.06 11.98 -0.61
N ARG A 137 -4.31 11.73 -1.04
CA ARG A 137 -5.49 11.64 -0.16
C ARG A 137 -5.29 10.56 0.91
N ALA A 138 -4.78 9.40 0.49
CA ALA A 138 -4.44 8.32 1.38
C ALA A 138 -3.19 8.60 2.24
N GLN A 139 -2.56 9.78 2.13
CA GLN A 139 -1.30 10.15 2.78
C GLN A 139 -0.22 9.07 2.59
N PHE A 140 -0.21 8.42 1.43
CA PHE A 140 0.69 7.31 1.11
C PHE A 140 0.60 6.13 2.09
N HIS A 141 -0.59 5.84 2.63
CA HIS A 141 -0.86 4.65 3.45
C HIS A 141 -1.95 3.79 2.80
N CYS A 142 -1.88 2.47 3.01
CA CYS A 142 -2.95 1.56 2.64
C CYS A 142 -4.23 1.91 3.42
N GLU A 143 -5.32 2.16 2.71
CA GLU A 143 -6.61 2.53 3.31
C GLU A 143 -7.29 1.35 4.02
N LEU A 144 -6.87 0.11 3.76
CA LEU A 144 -7.31 -1.07 4.53
C LEU A 144 -6.48 -1.31 5.79
N CYS A 145 -5.16 -1.48 5.67
CA CYS A 145 -4.30 -1.93 6.77
C CYS A 145 -3.41 -0.87 7.40
N GLY A 146 -3.37 0.35 6.85
CA GLY A 146 -2.58 1.45 7.39
C GLY A 146 -1.07 1.33 7.20
N ILE A 147 -0.57 0.37 6.40
CA ILE A 147 0.87 0.26 6.12
C ILE A 147 1.31 1.40 5.18
N PRO A 148 2.45 2.06 5.45
CA PRO A 148 2.92 3.14 4.60
C PRO A 148 3.55 2.62 3.29
N ALA A 149 3.57 3.46 2.27
CA ALA A 149 3.99 3.10 0.91
C ALA A 149 5.49 2.79 0.77
N ASP A 150 6.31 3.29 1.70
CA ASP A 150 7.74 3.01 1.82
C ASP A 150 8.01 1.61 2.41
N GLU A 151 7.13 1.11 3.28
CA GLU A 151 7.19 -0.25 3.81
C GLU A 151 6.54 -1.26 2.85
N ARG A 152 5.44 -0.90 2.19
CA ARG A 152 4.76 -1.77 1.22
C ARG A 152 4.11 -0.99 0.09
N ALA A 153 4.48 -1.36 -1.13
CA ALA A 153 3.95 -0.73 -2.34
C ALA A 153 2.41 -0.69 -2.37
N LEU A 154 1.88 0.49 -2.68
CA LEU A 154 0.46 0.75 -2.81
C LEU A 154 0.02 0.76 -4.27
N GLU A 155 -1.18 0.25 -4.48
CA GLU A 155 -1.92 0.20 -5.72
C GLU A 155 -3.20 1.02 -5.55
N VAL A 156 -3.69 1.60 -6.65
CA VAL A 156 -5.00 2.24 -6.65
C VAL A 156 -6.01 1.25 -7.21
N ASP A 157 -6.99 0.91 -6.38
CA ASP A 157 -8.05 -0.05 -6.67
C ASP A 157 -9.41 0.67 -6.71
N HIS A 158 -10.37 0.09 -7.43
CA HIS A 158 -11.74 0.58 -7.45
C HIS A 158 -12.51 0.07 -6.22
N ILE A 159 -13.30 0.94 -5.59
CA ILE A 159 -14.20 0.58 -4.50
C ILE A 159 -15.27 -0.34 -5.04
N VAL A 160 -16.16 0.20 -5.88
CA VAL A 160 -17.08 -0.60 -6.69
C VAL A 160 -16.28 -1.12 -7.89
N PRO A 161 -16.11 -2.43 -8.05
CA PRO A 161 -15.38 -2.97 -9.19
C PRO A 161 -16.06 -2.59 -10.50
N ARG A 162 -15.28 -2.40 -11.57
CA ARG A 162 -15.82 -2.07 -12.90
C ARG A 162 -16.83 -3.09 -13.43
N ASN A 163 -16.60 -4.37 -13.13
CA ASN A 163 -17.51 -5.46 -13.49
C ASN A 163 -18.88 -5.37 -12.79
N HIS A 164 -18.98 -4.52 -11.76
CA HIS A 164 -20.20 -4.19 -11.02
C HIS A 164 -20.69 -2.75 -11.29
N GLY A 165 -20.17 -2.08 -12.32
CA GLY A 165 -20.62 -0.73 -12.73
C GLY A 165 -19.85 0.42 -12.08
N GLY A 166 -18.71 0.16 -11.42
CA GLY A 166 -17.87 1.22 -10.86
C GLY A 166 -17.25 2.15 -11.91
N THR A 167 -17.23 3.46 -11.61
CA THR A 167 -16.68 4.52 -12.47
C THR A 167 -15.19 4.77 -12.20
N ASP A 168 -14.51 5.50 -13.08
CA ASP A 168 -13.13 6.00 -12.90
C ASP A 168 -13.10 7.39 -12.22
N ASP A 169 -14.08 7.68 -11.38
CA ASP A 169 -14.09 8.91 -10.60
C ASP A 169 -13.14 8.81 -9.40
N LEU A 170 -12.54 9.93 -8.99
CA LEU A 170 -11.71 9.99 -7.77
C LEU A 170 -12.42 9.39 -6.54
N HIS A 171 -13.75 9.52 -6.53
CA HIS A 171 -14.62 9.00 -5.49
C HIS A 171 -14.89 7.50 -5.57
N ASN A 172 -14.44 6.78 -6.59
CA ASN A 172 -14.51 5.32 -6.65
C ASN A 172 -13.13 4.66 -6.48
N PHE A 173 -12.10 5.42 -6.10
CA PHE A 173 -10.74 4.89 -5.93
C PHE A 173 -10.30 4.82 -4.49
N GLN A 174 -9.51 3.79 -4.17
CA GLN A 174 -8.85 3.58 -2.89
C GLN A 174 -7.39 3.11 -3.04
N ALA A 175 -6.52 3.50 -2.11
CA ALA A 175 -5.12 3.11 -2.09
C ALA A 175 -4.95 1.85 -1.23
N LEU A 176 -4.58 0.71 -1.81
CA LEU A 176 -4.41 -0.56 -1.11
C LEU A 176 -3.01 -1.12 -1.34
N CYS A 177 -2.41 -1.75 -0.32
CA CYS A 177 -1.18 -2.50 -0.55
C CYS A 177 -1.47 -3.77 -1.35
N TYR A 178 -0.46 -4.30 -2.07
CA TYR A 178 -0.65 -5.47 -2.94
C TYR A 178 -1.30 -6.68 -2.22
N SER A 179 -0.98 -6.89 -0.93
CA SER A 179 -1.54 -7.96 -0.12
C SER A 179 -3.04 -7.75 0.14
N CYS A 180 -3.43 -6.56 0.60
CA CYS A 180 -4.82 -6.16 0.81
C CYS A 180 -5.64 -6.21 -0.49
N ASN A 181 -5.07 -5.69 -1.58
CA ASN A 181 -5.72 -5.69 -2.88
C ASN A 181 -5.99 -7.13 -3.38
N SER A 182 -5.00 -8.03 -3.23
CA SER A 182 -5.14 -9.43 -3.63
C SER A 182 -6.22 -10.20 -2.85
N MET A 183 -6.50 -9.77 -1.61
CA MET A 183 -7.51 -10.37 -0.73
C MET A 183 -8.93 -9.93 -1.08
N LYS A 184 -9.12 -8.69 -1.53
CA LYS A 184 -10.43 -8.12 -1.92
C LYS A 184 -11.02 -8.87 -3.14
N ARG A 185 -10.27 -8.95 -4.24
CA ARG A 185 -10.75 -9.45 -5.56
C ARG A 185 -12.05 -8.74 -6.00
N ASP A 186 -12.65 -9.13 -7.13
CA ASP A 186 -13.94 -8.60 -7.62
C ASP A 186 -15.16 -8.94 -6.73
N ARG A 187 -14.95 -9.36 -5.47
CA ARG A 187 -16.02 -9.91 -4.60
C ARG A 187 -16.54 -8.93 -3.56
N ASP A 188 -15.86 -7.80 -3.39
CA ASP A 188 -16.10 -6.88 -2.29
C ASP A 188 -16.05 -5.44 -2.85
N ASP A 189 -17.12 -4.67 -2.61
CA ASP A 189 -17.26 -3.27 -2.99
C ASP A 189 -17.06 -2.30 -1.82
N THR A 190 -16.49 -2.79 -0.71
CA THR A 190 -16.25 -2.00 0.51
C THR A 190 -15.35 -0.80 0.24
N ASP A 191 -15.82 0.36 0.68
CA ASP A 191 -15.09 1.63 0.68
C ASP A 191 -14.16 1.70 1.90
N PHE A 192 -12.88 1.29 1.74
CA PHE A 192 -11.91 1.36 2.82
C PHE A 192 -11.45 2.79 3.15
N ARG A 193 -11.88 3.81 2.40
CA ARG A 193 -11.65 5.22 2.78
C ARG A 193 -12.50 5.62 3.95
N ALA A 194 -13.74 5.12 4.03
CA ALA A 194 -14.58 5.30 5.19
C ALA A 194 -13.94 4.62 6.42
N VAL A 195 -13.26 3.49 6.21
CA VAL A 195 -12.47 2.82 7.25
C VAL A 195 -11.28 3.70 7.69
N LYS A 196 -10.57 4.35 6.75
CA LYS A 196 -9.51 5.33 7.10
C LYS A 196 -10.06 6.57 7.81
N ALA A 197 -11.16 7.15 7.34
CA ALA A 197 -11.82 8.27 8.00
C ALA A 197 -12.30 7.89 9.40
N SER A 198 -12.76 6.64 9.57
CA SER A 198 -13.14 6.11 10.88
C SER A 198 -11.94 6.12 11.83
N TYR A 199 -10.71 5.86 11.38
CA TYR A 199 -9.50 5.91 12.24
C TYR A 199 -9.18 7.31 12.79
N HIS A 200 -9.80 8.36 12.25
CA HIS A 200 -9.69 9.72 12.75
C HIS A 200 -10.92 10.18 13.54
N LEU A 201 -11.89 9.30 13.77
CA LEU A 201 -13.05 9.61 14.60
C LEU A 201 -12.55 10.03 15.99
N LYS A 202 -12.95 11.23 16.42
CA LYS A 202 -12.72 11.75 17.76
C LYS A 202 -14.05 11.95 18.45
N ALA A 203 -14.04 11.91 19.78
CA ALA A 203 -15.18 12.33 20.59
C ALA A 203 -14.84 13.65 21.28
N ASP A 204 -15.73 14.63 21.16
CA ASP A 204 -15.59 15.92 21.81
C ASP A 204 -15.49 15.75 23.33
N GLY A 205 -14.51 16.39 23.96
CA GLY A 205 -14.28 16.32 25.41
C GLY A 205 -13.63 15.03 25.89
N CYS A 206 -13.19 14.15 24.99
CA CYS A 206 -12.41 12.98 25.35
C CYS A 206 -10.95 13.36 25.63
N LEU A 207 -10.48 13.08 26.86
CA LEU A 207 -9.12 13.38 27.33
C LEU A 207 -8.01 12.85 26.43
N PHE A 208 -8.21 11.70 25.78
CA PHE A 208 -7.23 11.12 24.86
C PHE A 208 -7.36 11.66 23.43
N CYS A 209 -8.56 12.01 22.97
CA CYS A 209 -8.72 12.65 21.66
C CYS A 209 -8.10 14.06 21.63
N ASP A 210 -8.16 14.75 22.76
CA ASP A 210 -7.70 16.13 22.94
C ASP A 210 -6.31 16.22 23.59
N LEU A 211 -5.58 15.10 23.62
CA LEU A 211 -4.27 15.00 24.25
C LEU A 211 -3.25 15.94 23.57
N PRO A 212 -2.49 16.75 24.34
CA PRO A 212 -1.36 17.51 23.83
C PRO A 212 -0.27 16.62 23.21
N LYS A 213 0.32 17.05 22.09
CA LYS A 213 1.31 16.23 21.35
C LYS A 213 2.60 15.95 22.13
N ASP A 214 3.00 16.84 23.01
CA ASP A 214 4.19 16.71 23.87
C ASP A 214 4.05 15.64 24.95
N ARG A 215 2.83 15.17 25.22
CA ARG A 215 2.55 14.02 26.10
C ARG A 215 2.78 12.67 25.44
N ILE A 216 2.94 12.63 24.11
CA ILE A 216 3.09 11.39 23.34
C ILE A 216 4.56 10.98 23.36
N VAL A 217 4.84 9.79 23.90
CA VAL A 217 6.19 9.24 24.04
C VAL A 217 6.60 8.47 22.78
N LEU A 218 5.68 7.67 22.23
CA LEU A 218 5.84 6.92 20.99
C LEU A 218 4.52 6.95 20.22
N GLU A 219 4.58 6.89 18.90
CA GLU A 219 3.38 6.71 18.08
C GLU A 219 3.68 6.00 16.77
N ASN A 220 2.66 5.36 16.21
CA ASN A 220 2.66 4.88 14.84
C ASN A 220 1.43 5.43 14.10
N SER A 221 1.07 4.86 12.96
CA SER A 221 -0.05 5.37 12.15
C SER A 221 -1.41 5.30 12.84
N LEU A 222 -1.64 4.33 13.73
CA LEU A 222 -2.98 4.06 14.30
C LEU A 222 -3.06 4.12 15.82
N ALA A 223 -1.93 4.18 16.53
CA ALA A 223 -1.89 4.21 17.98
C ALA A 223 -0.78 5.14 18.49
N MET A 224 -0.88 5.50 19.75
CA MET A 224 0.06 6.35 20.48
C MET A 224 0.29 5.80 21.89
N VAL A 225 1.42 6.16 22.47
CA VAL A 225 1.84 5.81 23.82
C VAL A 225 1.98 7.08 24.64
N ILE A 226 1.46 7.04 25.87
CA ILE A 226 1.68 8.08 26.87
C ILE A 226 2.10 7.44 28.19
N ASP A 227 2.84 8.18 29.01
CA ASP A 227 3.02 7.80 30.42
C ASP A 227 1.71 8.01 31.19
N ASP A 228 1.37 7.04 32.05
CA ASP A 228 0.24 7.17 32.96
C ASP A 228 0.54 8.27 33.99
N GLN A 229 -0.43 9.15 34.23
CA GLN A 229 -0.30 10.23 35.21
C GLN A 229 -0.33 9.71 36.67
N TYR A 230 -0.94 8.55 36.87
CA TYR A 230 -1.08 7.86 38.15
C TYR A 230 -0.48 6.45 38.03
N PRO A 231 0.85 6.34 37.85
CA PRO A 231 1.48 5.07 37.54
C PRO A 231 1.33 4.06 38.70
N VAL A 232 0.95 2.81 38.37
CA VAL A 232 0.90 1.71 39.34
C VAL A 232 2.32 1.29 39.76
N THR A 233 3.24 1.29 38.80
CA THR A 233 4.68 1.13 39.00
C THR A 233 5.43 2.12 38.10
N GLU A 234 6.71 2.36 38.42
CA GLU A 234 7.57 3.21 37.59
C GLU A 234 7.59 2.75 36.13
N SER A 235 7.41 3.71 35.20
CA SER A 235 7.26 3.55 33.76
C SER A 235 5.96 2.88 33.29
N HIS A 236 4.90 2.88 34.12
CA HIS A 236 3.56 2.51 33.69
C HIS A 236 3.07 3.43 32.56
N SER A 237 2.73 2.83 31.43
CA SER A 237 2.35 3.53 30.20
C SER A 237 1.01 3.02 29.65
N LEU A 238 0.35 3.87 28.87
CA LEU A 238 -0.92 3.59 28.20
C LEU A 238 -0.71 3.58 26.68
N ILE A 239 -1.17 2.51 26.03
CA ILE A 239 -1.20 2.37 24.57
C ILE A 239 -2.64 2.63 24.11
N ILE A 240 -2.83 3.63 23.27
CA ILE A 240 -4.13 4.22 22.96
C ILE A 240 -4.29 4.26 21.43
N PRO A 241 -5.35 3.70 20.84
CA PRO A 241 -5.65 3.89 19.42
C PRO A 241 -5.97 5.37 19.16
N LYS A 242 -5.51 5.90 18.03
CA LYS A 242 -5.80 7.29 17.64
C LYS A 242 -7.29 7.52 17.38
N ARG A 243 -7.98 6.48 16.88
CA ARG A 243 -9.44 6.45 16.77
C ARG A 243 -10.08 6.41 18.15
N HIS A 244 -11.09 7.24 18.35
CA HIS A 244 -11.98 7.09 19.49
C HIS A 244 -12.81 5.82 19.35
N VAL A 245 -12.54 4.88 20.23
CA VAL A 245 -13.23 3.61 20.32
C VAL A 245 -13.40 3.31 21.80
N ARG A 246 -14.60 2.92 22.21
CA ARG A 246 -14.98 2.86 23.62
C ARG A 246 -14.04 1.97 24.44
N ASP A 247 -13.74 0.77 23.97
CA ASP A 247 -12.96 -0.25 24.67
C ASP A 247 -12.30 -1.22 23.67
N TYR A 248 -11.62 -2.26 24.19
CA TYR A 248 -10.84 -3.20 23.38
C TYR A 248 -11.69 -3.95 22.35
N PHE A 249 -12.93 -4.27 22.70
CA PHE A 249 -13.82 -5.06 21.85
C PHE A 249 -14.32 -4.27 20.63
N GLY A 250 -14.14 -2.95 20.63
CA GLY A 250 -14.38 -2.11 19.46
C GLY A 250 -13.20 -1.97 18.51
N LEU A 251 -12.01 -2.48 18.86
CA LEU A 251 -10.82 -2.35 18.01
C LEU A 251 -10.94 -3.19 16.73
N SER A 252 -10.46 -2.64 15.62
CA SER A 252 -10.25 -3.41 14.39
C SER A 252 -8.91 -4.16 14.45
N GLN A 253 -8.75 -5.20 13.62
CA GLN A 253 -7.50 -5.98 13.58
C GLN A 253 -6.24 -5.11 13.30
N PRO A 254 -6.28 -4.13 12.38
CA PRO A 254 -5.17 -3.18 12.21
C PRO A 254 -4.80 -2.41 13.48
N GLU A 255 -5.80 -1.95 14.26
CA GLU A 255 -5.56 -1.22 15.51
C GLU A 255 -4.97 -2.14 16.58
N ILE A 256 -5.45 -3.38 16.67
CA ILE A 256 -4.87 -4.40 17.56
C ILE A 256 -3.39 -4.61 17.22
N ASN A 257 -3.06 -4.76 15.94
CA ASN A 257 -1.68 -4.95 15.49
C ASN A 257 -0.81 -3.72 15.82
N ALA A 258 -1.32 -2.52 15.55
CA ALA A 258 -0.62 -1.27 15.84
C ALA A 258 -0.36 -1.06 17.34
N CYS A 259 -1.34 -1.38 18.19
CA CYS A 259 -1.17 -1.33 19.64
C CYS A 259 -0.14 -2.38 20.12
N ASN A 260 -0.18 -3.60 19.58
CA ASN A 260 0.77 -4.66 19.91
C ASN A 260 2.20 -4.34 19.46
N GLN A 261 2.38 -3.65 18.34
CA GLN A 261 3.69 -3.18 17.90
C GLN A 261 4.28 -2.19 18.93
N LEU A 262 3.50 -1.19 19.35
CA LEU A 262 3.93 -0.22 20.36
C LEU A 262 4.16 -0.86 21.72
N LEU A 263 3.35 -1.84 22.13
CA LEU A 263 3.57 -2.62 23.35
C LEU A 263 4.96 -3.29 23.35
N ASN A 264 5.32 -3.94 22.25
CA ASN A 264 6.61 -4.63 22.14
C ASN A 264 7.78 -3.63 22.09
N GLU A 265 7.66 -2.57 21.32
CA GLU A 265 8.68 -1.53 21.21
C GLU A 265 8.93 -0.85 22.57
N LEU A 266 7.86 -0.47 23.27
CA LEU A 266 7.92 0.15 24.58
C LEU A 266 8.50 -0.80 25.64
N LYS A 267 8.08 -2.06 25.65
CA LYS A 267 8.66 -3.10 26.51
C LYS A 267 10.18 -3.17 26.32
N THR A 268 10.63 -3.28 25.07
CA THR A 268 12.06 -3.36 24.76
C THR A 268 12.79 -2.11 25.21
N GLY A 269 12.24 -0.91 24.97
CA GLY A 269 12.84 0.35 25.44
C GLY A 269 12.97 0.41 26.96
N ILE A 270 11.94 -0.01 27.70
CA ILE A 270 11.95 -0.04 29.16
C ILE A 270 13.00 -1.01 29.70
N GLU A 271 13.08 -2.23 29.16
CA GLU A 271 14.08 -3.21 29.60
C GLU A 271 15.52 -2.75 29.37
N HIS A 272 15.77 -2.02 28.27
CA HIS A 272 17.10 -1.45 28.01
C HIS A 272 17.42 -0.26 28.92
N GLY A 273 16.40 0.43 29.44
CA GLY A 273 16.56 1.61 30.30
C GLY A 273 16.60 1.31 31.80
N ASP A 274 16.05 0.17 32.24
CA ASP A 274 16.03 -0.27 33.64
C ASP A 274 16.18 -1.79 33.77
N ASP A 275 17.42 -2.23 34.01
CA ASP A 275 17.80 -3.64 34.20
C ASP A 275 17.10 -4.33 35.39
N ARG A 276 16.43 -3.57 36.27
CA ARG A 276 15.68 -4.14 37.41
C ARG A 276 14.32 -4.69 36.98
N VAL A 277 13.82 -4.31 35.81
CA VAL A 277 12.54 -4.78 35.28
C VAL A 277 12.66 -6.26 34.94
N SER A 278 11.84 -7.09 35.60
CA SER A 278 11.90 -8.56 35.49
C SER A 278 10.61 -9.18 34.94
N GLY A 279 9.61 -8.36 34.65
CA GLY A 279 8.35 -8.81 34.05
C GLY A 279 7.43 -7.65 33.72
N PHE A 280 6.27 -7.98 33.16
CA PHE A 280 5.26 -6.99 32.76
C PHE A 280 3.86 -7.53 33.04
N ASN A 281 2.96 -6.64 33.41
CA ASN A 281 1.53 -6.88 33.29
C ASN A 281 0.97 -6.06 32.12
N ILE A 282 0.15 -6.71 31.31
CA ILE A 282 -0.63 -6.06 30.27
C ILE A 282 -2.09 -6.21 30.67
N GLY A 283 -2.82 -5.10 30.68
CA GLY A 283 -4.19 -5.07 31.18
C GLY A 283 -5.04 -4.04 30.47
N MET A 284 -6.35 -4.25 30.49
CA MET A 284 -7.31 -3.33 29.88
C MET A 284 -8.66 -3.51 30.56
N ASN A 285 -9.38 -2.41 30.81
CA ASN A 285 -10.72 -2.43 31.40
C ASN A 285 -11.75 -2.09 30.32
N SER A 286 -12.76 -2.95 30.15
CA SER A 286 -13.87 -2.75 29.20
C SER A 286 -15.19 -2.59 29.97
N GLY A 287 -15.71 -1.37 30.01
CA GLY A 287 -16.92 -1.01 30.72
C GLY A 287 -16.71 -0.61 32.19
N GLU A 288 -17.70 0.12 32.73
CA GLU A 288 -17.66 0.68 34.09
C GLU A 288 -17.51 -0.40 35.16
N ALA A 289 -18.23 -1.52 35.02
CA ALA A 289 -18.15 -2.64 35.96
C ALA A 289 -16.75 -3.30 36.01
N ALA A 290 -15.94 -3.14 34.96
CA ALA A 290 -14.55 -3.58 34.92
C ALA A 290 -13.56 -2.49 35.41
N GLY A 291 -14.05 -1.34 35.87
CA GLY A 291 -13.23 -0.22 36.35
C GLY A 291 -12.71 0.69 35.24
N GLN A 292 -13.34 0.70 34.06
CA GLN A 292 -12.99 1.67 33.01
C GLN A 292 -13.50 3.07 33.38
N THR A 293 -12.60 4.06 33.45
CA THR A 293 -12.94 5.45 33.81
C THR A 293 -12.89 6.40 32.61
N ILE A 294 -11.97 6.17 31.66
CA ILE A 294 -11.93 6.87 30.38
C ILE A 294 -12.47 5.93 29.30
N PHE A 295 -13.61 6.30 28.72
CA PHE A 295 -14.30 5.52 27.66
C PHE A 295 -13.69 5.71 26.28
N HIS A 296 -12.36 5.66 26.22
CA HIS A 296 -11.55 5.52 25.02
C HIS A 296 -10.56 4.41 25.33
N CYS A 297 -10.54 3.35 24.53
CA CYS A 297 -9.71 2.18 24.70
C CYS A 297 -8.26 2.58 25.03
N HIS A 298 -7.71 1.98 26.07
CA HIS A 298 -6.31 2.14 26.44
C HIS A 298 -5.84 0.82 27.05
N ILE A 299 -4.65 0.40 26.66
CA ILE A 299 -4.01 -0.82 27.13
C ILE A 299 -2.88 -0.40 28.05
N HIS A 300 -2.91 -0.90 29.26
CA HIS A 300 -1.87 -0.69 30.26
C HIS A 300 -0.67 -1.59 29.98
N LEU A 301 0.53 -1.02 29.97
CA LEU A 301 1.78 -1.75 30.10
C LEU A 301 2.43 -1.36 31.43
N ILE A 302 2.47 -2.30 32.37
CA ILE A 302 2.93 -2.09 33.74
C ILE A 302 4.22 -2.89 33.95
N PRO A 303 5.40 -2.26 33.96
CA PRO A 303 6.66 -2.92 34.25
C PRO A 303 6.72 -3.41 35.69
N ARG A 304 7.25 -4.61 35.92
CA ARG A 304 7.31 -5.28 37.22
C ARG A 304 8.76 -5.52 37.63
N ARG A 305 9.01 -5.45 38.94
CA ARG A 305 10.32 -5.64 39.57
C ARG A 305 10.16 -6.60 40.73
N PHE A 306 11.20 -7.36 41.06
CA PHE A 306 11.14 -8.19 42.27
C PHE A 306 10.97 -7.32 43.52
N GLY A 307 10.01 -7.67 44.38
CA GLY A 307 9.72 -6.95 45.62
C GLY A 307 8.77 -5.76 45.48
N ASP A 308 8.23 -5.48 44.29
CA ASP A 308 7.24 -4.41 44.09
C ASP A 308 5.85 -4.74 44.69
N VAL A 309 5.62 -6.01 45.02
CA VAL A 309 4.46 -6.49 45.79
C VAL A 309 4.91 -7.70 46.63
N GLU A 310 4.31 -7.86 47.82
CA GLU A 310 4.66 -8.95 48.74
C GLU A 310 4.41 -10.35 48.13
N ASN A 311 3.28 -10.53 47.43
CA ASN A 311 2.94 -11.80 46.77
C ASN A 311 2.44 -11.56 45.34
N PRO A 312 3.30 -11.72 44.31
CA PRO A 312 2.91 -11.47 42.92
C PRO A 312 2.05 -12.60 42.33
N ARG A 313 1.95 -13.77 42.99
CA ARG A 313 1.20 -14.91 42.48
C ARG A 313 -0.27 -14.54 42.30
N GLY A 314 -0.79 -14.90 41.14
CA GLY A 314 -2.18 -14.68 40.74
C GLY A 314 -2.48 -13.43 39.93
N GLY A 315 -1.58 -12.44 39.90
CA GLY A 315 -1.63 -11.32 38.95
C GLY A 315 -3.03 -10.70 38.81
N VAL A 316 -3.60 -10.78 37.60
CA VAL A 316 -4.94 -10.23 37.26
C VAL A 316 -6.08 -10.72 38.16
N ARG A 317 -5.92 -11.82 38.90
CA ARG A 317 -6.95 -12.32 39.81
C ARG A 317 -7.11 -11.47 41.07
N HIS A 318 -6.13 -10.62 41.38
CA HIS A 318 -6.22 -9.62 42.45
C HIS A 318 -7.22 -8.49 42.14
N LEU A 319 -7.78 -8.44 40.91
CA LEU A 319 -8.89 -7.56 40.57
C LEU A 319 -10.13 -7.82 41.45
N ILE A 320 -10.34 -9.06 41.89
CA ILE A 320 -11.35 -9.38 42.91
C ILE A 320 -10.61 -9.62 44.23
N PRO A 321 -10.81 -8.76 45.25
CA PRO A 321 -10.15 -8.91 46.55
C PRO A 321 -10.28 -10.33 47.11
N GLY A 322 -9.15 -10.90 47.54
CA GLY A 322 -9.07 -12.25 48.11
C GLY A 322 -9.09 -13.41 47.11
N LYS A 323 -9.19 -13.18 45.79
CA LYS A 323 -9.19 -14.25 44.76
C LYS A 323 -7.83 -14.48 44.07
N GLY A 324 -6.83 -13.66 44.40
CA GLY A 324 -5.49 -13.75 43.82
C GLY A 324 -4.60 -14.84 44.42
N HIS A 325 -4.85 -15.26 45.67
CA HIS A 325 -4.08 -16.31 46.32
C HIS A 325 -4.68 -17.69 46.03
N TYR A 326 -3.94 -18.52 45.28
CA TYR A 326 -4.27 -19.92 44.98
C TYR A 326 -3.01 -20.74 44.76
#